data_AF-A0A1I7D572-F1
#
_entry.id   AF-A0A1I7D572-F1
#
_cell.length_a   1.000
_cell.length_b   1.000
_cell.length_c   1.000
_cell.angle_alpha   90.00
_cell.angle_beta   90.00
_cell.angle_gamma   90.00
#
_symmetry.space_group_name_H-M   'P 1'
#
loop_
_entity.id
_entity.type
_entity.pdbx_description
1 polymer ?
#
loop_
_entity_poly.entity_id
_entity_poly.type
_entity_poly.pdbx_seq_one_letter_code
_entity_poly.pdbx_strand_id
1 'polypeptide(L)'
;MTYNKSEIMKHAWRKARALGSAIASAMGGVRALFAQMLKQAWANAKAARPVKLTREQAAYRLMLHDNKTYWNSADYHCRDELALAARGA
;
A
#
# COMPACT_ATOMS: atom_id res chain seq x y z
N MET A 1 -0.74 24.26 57.79
CA MET A 1 -1.39 23.96 56.50
C MET A 1 -0.88 22.60 56.03
N THR A 2 -1.61 21.52 56.33
CA THR A 2 -1.18 20.15 56.01
C THR A 2 -1.52 19.83 54.56
N TYR A 3 -0.49 19.64 53.75
CA TYR A 3 -0.61 19.33 52.33
C TYR A 3 -1.18 17.92 52.14
N ASN A 4 -2.41 17.81 51.63
CA ASN A 4 -3.04 16.50 51.43
C ASN A 4 -2.52 15.85 50.14
N LYS A 5 -1.39 15.13 50.26
CA LYS A 5 -0.69 14.40 49.19
C LYS A 5 -1.62 13.51 48.35
N SER A 6 -2.69 12.98 48.94
CA SER A 6 -3.67 12.13 48.25
C SER A 6 -4.48 12.88 47.18
N GLU A 7 -4.87 14.13 47.44
CA GLU A 7 -5.63 14.94 46.47
C GLU A 7 -4.76 15.36 45.30
N ILE A 8 -3.47 15.65 45.55
CA ILE A 8 -2.49 15.95 44.51
C ILE A 8 -2.27 14.74 43.60
N MET A 9 -2.10 13.55 44.19
CA MET A 9 -2.00 12.30 43.42
C MET A 9 -3.25 12.03 42.59
N LYS A 10 -4.45 12.21 43.14
CA LYS A 10 -5.71 12.05 42.39
C LYS A 10 -5.83 13.03 41.24
N HIS A 11 -5.40 14.28 41.42
CA HIS A 11 -5.39 15.29 40.36
C HIS A 11 -4.37 14.97 39.26
N ALA A 12 -3.16 14.54 39.64
CA ALA A 12 -2.14 14.11 38.69
C ALA A 12 -2.59 12.90 37.88
N TRP A 13 -3.22 11.91 38.53
CA TRP A 13 -3.74 10.71 37.87
C TRP A 13 -4.87 11.02 36.88
N ARG A 14 -5.80 11.92 37.23
CA ARG A 14 -6.85 12.39 36.32
C ARG A 14 -6.28 13.08 35.08
N LYS A 15 -5.27 13.95 35.25
CA LYS A 15 -4.60 14.61 34.12
C LYS A 15 -3.88 13.62 33.22
N ALA A 16 -3.14 12.67 33.79
CA ALA A 16 -2.44 11.64 33.03
C ALA A 16 -3.41 10.75 32.22
N ARG A 17 -4.56 10.39 32.81
CA ARG A 17 -5.58 9.59 32.13
C ARG A 17 -6.26 10.35 30.99
N ALA A 18 -6.55 11.64 31.19
CA ALA A 18 -7.12 12.49 30.14
C ALA A 18 -6.16 12.64 28.94
N LEU A 19 -4.87 12.85 29.20
CA LEU A 19 -3.83 12.88 28.16
C LEU A 19 -3.74 11.54 27.42
N GLY A 20 -3.74 10.42 28.14
CA GLY A 20 -3.73 9.08 27.55
C GLY A 20 -4.93 8.82 26.63
N SER A 21 -6.14 9.25 27.03
CA SER A 21 -7.34 9.12 26.19
C SER A 21 -7.30 10.00 24.93
N ALA A 22 -6.76 11.22 25.04
CA ALA A 22 -6.63 12.13 23.91
C ALA A 22 -5.59 11.62 22.89
N ILE A 23 -4.50 11.02 23.35
CA ILE A 23 -3.50 10.40 22.49
C ILE A 23 -4.07 9.14 21.82
N ALA A 24 -4.85 8.33 22.52
CA ALA A 24 -5.50 7.14 21.96
C ALA A 24 -6.54 7.51 20.88
N SER A 25 -7.34 8.55 21.10
CA SER A 25 -8.30 9.03 20.09
C SER A 25 -7.60 9.65 18.88
N ALA A 26 -6.55 10.44 19.09
CA ALA A 26 -5.73 10.99 18.02
C ALA A 26 -5.08 9.88 17.17
N MET A 27 -4.49 8.86 17.81
CA MET A 27 -3.95 7.69 17.11
C MET A 27 -5.04 6.90 16.36
N GLY A 28 -6.25 6.79 16.91
CA GLY A 28 -7.40 6.20 16.23
C GLY A 28 -7.73 6.93 14.93
N GLY A 29 -7.74 8.27 14.96
CA GLY A 29 -7.93 9.11 13.77
C GLY A 29 -6.82 8.94 12.73
N VAL A 30 -5.55 8.91 13.16
CA VAL A 30 -4.40 8.69 12.26
C VAL A 30 -4.46 7.32 11.60
N ARG A 31 -4.82 6.26 12.33
CA ARG A 31 -4.98 4.91 11.76
C ARG A 31 -6.10 4.85 10.73
N ALA A 32 -7.20 5.54 10.96
CA ALA A 32 -8.31 5.61 10.00
C ALA A 32 -7.89 6.33 8.71
N LEU A 33 -7.19 7.46 8.82
CA LEU A 33 -6.64 8.20 7.67
C LEU A 33 -5.64 7.35 6.87
N PHE A 34 -4.73 6.65 7.56
CA PHE A 34 -3.76 5.78 6.90
C PHE A 34 -4.43 4.60 6.18
N ALA A 35 -5.44 3.98 6.80
CA ALA A 35 -6.22 2.93 6.15
C ALA A 35 -6.96 3.44 4.90
N GLN A 36 -7.47 4.67 4.93
CA GLN A 36 -8.11 5.30 3.77
C GLN A 36 -7.09 5.59 2.66
N MET A 37 -5.91 6.13 3.01
CA MET A 37 -4.82 6.35 2.05
C MET A 37 -4.35 5.04 1.40
N LEU A 38 -4.20 3.96 2.17
CA LEU A 38 -3.85 2.64 1.63
C LEU A 38 -4.91 2.10 0.68
N LYS A 39 -6.20 2.23 1.02
CA LYS A 39 -7.31 1.84 0.12
C LYS A 39 -7.26 2.62 -1.19
N GLN A 40 -7.01 3.93 -1.12
CA GLN A 40 -6.94 4.79 -2.30
C GLN A 40 -5.70 4.49 -3.15
N ALA A 41 -4.55 4.24 -2.52
CA ALA A 41 -3.34 3.79 -3.21
C ALA A 41 -3.54 2.43 -3.90
N TRP A 42 -4.24 1.49 -3.26
CA TRP A 42 -4.60 0.20 -3.87
C TRP A 42 -5.57 0.37 -5.04
N ALA A 43 -6.57 1.23 -4.93
CA ALA A 43 -7.50 1.53 -6.01
C ALA A 43 -6.76 2.16 -7.21
N ASN A 44 -5.85 3.11 -6.95
CA ASN A 44 -5.02 3.73 -7.97
C ASN A 44 -4.05 2.73 -8.59
N ALA A 45 -3.43 1.85 -7.82
CA ALA A 45 -2.57 0.79 -8.34
C ALA A 45 -3.35 -0.24 -9.17
N LYS A 46 -4.60 -0.54 -8.79
CA LYS A 46 -5.49 -1.42 -9.56
C LYS A 46 -5.96 -0.76 -10.86
N ALA A 47 -6.22 0.55 -10.85
CA ALA A 47 -6.55 1.32 -12.04
C ALA A 47 -5.34 1.51 -12.96
N ALA A 48 -4.15 1.68 -12.37
CA ALA A 48 -2.87 1.78 -13.08
C ALA A 48 -2.27 0.42 -13.45
N ARG A 49 -2.92 -0.71 -13.11
CA ARG A 49 -2.55 -2.00 -13.69
C ARG A 49 -2.61 -1.83 -15.20
N PRO A 50 -1.53 -2.17 -15.93
CA PRO A 50 -1.53 -2.03 -17.37
C PRO A 50 -2.76 -2.77 -17.89
N VAL A 51 -3.59 -2.05 -18.66
CA VAL A 51 -4.72 -2.61 -19.40
C VAL A 51 -4.23 -3.94 -19.97
N LYS A 52 -4.86 -5.06 -19.55
CA LYS A 52 -4.43 -6.39 -19.96
C LYS A 52 -4.21 -6.32 -21.48
N LEU A 53 -2.97 -6.55 -21.91
CA LEU A 53 -2.64 -6.56 -23.33
C LEU A 53 -3.62 -7.51 -24.01
N THR A 54 -4.29 -7.04 -25.06
CA THR A 54 -5.13 -7.94 -25.85
C THR A 54 -4.23 -9.02 -26.43
N ARG A 55 -4.79 -10.21 -26.67
CA ARG A 55 -4.05 -11.37 -27.15
C ARG A 55 -3.20 -11.05 -28.39
N GLU A 56 -3.77 -10.26 -29.30
CA GLU A 56 -3.12 -9.79 -30.53
C GLU A 56 -1.94 -8.85 -30.25
N GLN A 57 -2.09 -7.90 -29.33
CA GLN A 57 -1.01 -6.99 -28.97
C GLN A 57 0.12 -7.72 -28.22
N ALA A 58 -0.21 -8.71 -27.39
CA ALA A 58 0.79 -9.56 -26.73
C ALA A 58 1.59 -10.38 -27.76
N ALA A 59 0.90 -10.99 -28.74
CA ALA A 59 1.56 -11.74 -29.83
C ALA A 59 2.46 -10.84 -30.69
N TYR A 60 2.00 -9.64 -31.05
CA TYR A 60 2.79 -8.67 -31.81
C TYR A 60 4.06 -8.24 -31.05
N ARG A 61 3.96 -7.96 -29.76
CA ARG A 61 5.13 -7.63 -28.93
C ARG A 61 6.10 -8.79 -28.79
N LEU A 62 5.59 -10.02 -28.70
CA LEU A 62 6.42 -11.23 -28.63
C LEU A 62 7.21 -11.42 -29.94
N MET A 63 6.58 -11.20 -31.10
CA MET A 63 7.26 -11.19 -32.40
C MET A 63 8.38 -10.13 -32.47
N LEU A 64 8.12 -8.91 -31.99
CA LEU A 64 9.15 -7.85 -31.95
C LEU A 64 10.31 -8.24 -31.02
N HIS A 65 10.01 -8.92 -29.92
CA HIS A 65 10.98 -9.32 -28.93
C HIS A 65 11.86 -10.49 -29.41
N ASP A 66 11.30 -11.41 -30.19
CA ASP A 66 12.04 -12.52 -30.80
C ASP A 66 13.06 -12.05 -31.85
N ASN A 67 12.92 -10.84 -32.39
CA ASN A 67 13.88 -10.22 -33.33
C ASN A 67 15.10 -9.57 -32.66
N LYS A 68 15.22 -9.59 -31.33
CA LYS A 68 16.40 -9.03 -30.63
C LYS A 68 17.63 -9.92 -30.79
N THR A 69 18.76 -9.30 -31.12
CA THR A 69 20.06 -9.96 -31.25
C THR A 69 20.70 -10.36 -29.91
N TYR A 70 20.36 -9.65 -28.82
CA TYR A 70 20.91 -9.90 -27.48
C TYR A 70 19.80 -9.88 -26.44
N TRP A 71 19.85 -10.84 -25.52
CA TRP A 71 18.86 -11.06 -24.48
C TRP A 71 19.51 -10.86 -23.11
N ASN A 72 18.87 -10.08 -22.24
CA ASN A 72 19.21 -10.03 -20.82
C ASN A 72 18.19 -10.82 -19.98
N SER A 73 18.44 -10.94 -18.67
CA SER A 73 17.52 -11.67 -17.76
C SER A 73 16.11 -11.06 -17.69
N ALA A 74 15.97 -9.74 -17.79
CA ALA A 74 14.68 -9.06 -17.80
C ALA A 74 13.89 -9.33 -19.09
N ASP A 75 14.58 -9.49 -20.22
CA ASP A 75 14.01 -9.83 -21.53
C ASP A 75 13.36 -11.24 -21.49
N TYR A 76 13.97 -12.21 -20.80
CA TYR A 76 13.37 -13.54 -20.60
C TYR A 76 12.08 -13.48 -19.78
N HIS A 77 12.08 -12.72 -18.68
CA HIS A 77 10.87 -12.53 -17.88
C HIS A 77 9.75 -11.84 -18.66
N CYS A 78 10.09 -10.80 -19.42
CA CYS A 78 9.12 -10.08 -20.25
C CYS A 78 8.52 -10.99 -21.34
N ARG A 79 9.34 -11.84 -21.96
CA ARG A 79 8.88 -12.82 -22.95
C ARG A 79 7.89 -13.82 -22.35
N ASP A 80 8.16 -14.36 -21.16
CA ASP A 80 7.27 -15.30 -20.48
C ASP A 80 5.94 -14.66 -20.11
N GLU A 81 5.95 -13.42 -19.60
CA GLU A 81 4.73 -12.67 -19.31
C GLU A 81 3.90 -12.40 -20.57
N LEU A 82 4.55 -12.03 -21.69
CA LEU A 82 3.89 -11.85 -22.97
C LEU A 82 3.36 -13.17 -23.53
N ALA A 83 4.10 -14.28 -23.37
CA ALA A 83 3.67 -15.60 -23.82
C ALA A 83 2.43 -16.08 -23.05
N LEU A 84 2.38 -15.85 -21.75
CA LEU A 84 1.20 -16.11 -20.91
C LEU A 84 0.02 -15.23 -21.33
N ALA A 85 0.24 -13.93 -21.56
CA ALA A 85 -0.80 -13.03 -22.03
C ALA A 85 -1.33 -13.39 -23.44
N ALA A 86 -0.47 -13.88 -24.34
CA ALA A 86 -0.83 -14.28 -25.70
C ALA A 86 -1.50 -15.67 -25.77
N ARG A 87 -1.25 -16.55 -24.79
CA ARG A 87 -1.97 -17.83 -24.66
C ARG A 87 -3.38 -17.64 -24.11
N GLY A 88 -3.61 -16.54 -23.38
CA GLY A 88 -4.86 -16.28 -22.67
C GLY A 88 -4.86 -17.04 -21.35
N ALA A 89 -5.25 -16.34 -20.28
CA ALA A 89 -5.65 -16.99 -19.03
C ALA A 89 -6.88 -17.88 -19.25
#